data_AF-A0A963N2V9-F1
#
_entry.id   AF-A0A963N2V9-F1
#
_cell.length_a   1.000
_cell.length_b   1.000
_cell.length_c   1.000
_cell.angle_alpha   90.00
_cell.angle_beta   90.00
_cell.angle_gamma   90.00
#
_symmetry.space_group_name_H-M   'P 1'
#
loop_
_entity.id
_entity.type
_entity.pdbx_description
1 polymer ?
#
loop_
_entity_poly.entity_id
_entity_poly.type
_entity_poly.pdbx_seq_one_letter_code
_entity_poly.pdbx_strand_id
1 'polypeptide(L)'
;MHTRVRKHADRLAALLLLVMTACAVAGGARFDVPEWLAGAAAWGAAALLWPTLDHRQRRQAWLLIGVGIAALGWVLWRDGRVPWLGVLTNNTALLGMLAAVSFLQLIGLGETAALPRGPGALWRTLGSVHVFGAVINLSAVFIMADRISGGRAP
;
A
#
# COMPACT_ATOMS: atom_id res chain seq x y z
N MET A 1 -22.92 7.13 22.10
CA MET A 1 -22.54 8.06 21.01
C MET A 1 -21.28 7.60 20.24
N HIS A 2 -20.22 7.15 20.93
CA HIS A 2 -18.96 6.68 20.33
C HIS A 2 -19.08 5.57 19.26
N THR A 3 -20.06 4.67 19.35
CA THR A 3 -20.21 3.54 18.43
C THR A 3 -20.78 3.91 17.06
N ARG A 4 -21.63 4.95 16.97
CA ARG A 4 -22.20 5.40 15.69
C ARG A 4 -21.17 6.17 14.86
N VAL A 5 -20.43 7.08 15.50
CA VAL A 5 -19.38 7.86 14.84
C VAL A 5 -18.32 6.94 14.23
N ARG A 6 -17.92 5.87 14.94
CA ARG A 6 -16.98 4.87 14.40
C ARG A 6 -17.55 4.15 13.18
N LYS A 7 -18.82 3.70 13.22
CA LYS A 7 -19.46 3.08 12.04
C LYS A 7 -19.49 3.99 10.80
N HIS A 8 -19.70 5.29 10.98
CA HIS A 8 -19.65 6.24 9.86
C HIS A 8 -18.22 6.42 9.33
N ALA A 9 -17.23 6.49 10.21
CA ALA A 9 -15.82 6.53 9.84
C ALA A 9 -15.41 5.25 9.07
N ASP A 10 -15.78 4.08 9.55
CA ASP A 10 -15.45 2.81 8.91
C ASP A 10 -16.06 2.70 7.49
N ARG A 11 -17.30 3.15 7.31
CA ARG A 11 -17.96 3.21 5.99
C ARG A 11 -17.26 4.18 5.04
N LEU A 12 -16.87 5.35 5.55
CA LEU A 12 -16.15 6.32 4.74
C LEU A 12 -14.76 5.80 4.36
N ALA A 13 -14.05 5.16 5.28
CA ALA A 13 -12.77 4.51 4.99
C ALA A 13 -12.92 3.43 3.91
N ALA A 14 -13.95 2.59 4.01
CA ALA A 14 -14.24 1.57 2.99
C ALA A 14 -14.53 2.19 1.62
N LEU A 15 -15.31 3.28 1.57
CA LEU A 15 -15.57 3.99 0.32
C LEU A 15 -14.29 4.60 -0.27
N LEU A 16 -13.44 5.19 0.56
CA LEU A 16 -12.16 5.77 0.14
C LEU A 16 -11.21 4.68 -0.40
N LEU A 17 -11.15 3.52 0.25
CA LEU A 17 -10.39 2.37 -0.26
C LEU A 17 -10.95 1.87 -1.59
N LEU A 18 -12.27 1.80 -1.74
CA LEU A 18 -12.91 1.42 -3.01
C LEU A 18 -12.55 2.38 -4.14
N VAL A 19 -12.64 3.70 -3.88
CA VAL A 19 -12.27 4.74 -4.85
C VAL A 19 -10.79 4.61 -5.24
N MET A 20 -9.91 4.44 -4.26
CA MET A 20 -8.48 4.23 -4.51
C MET A 20 -8.25 2.99 -5.41
N THR A 21 -8.86 1.85 -5.08
CA THR A 21 -8.71 0.61 -5.87
C THR A 21 -9.25 0.77 -7.29
N ALA A 22 -10.42 1.40 -7.45
CA ALA A 22 -10.99 1.66 -8.78
C ALA A 22 -10.09 2.56 -9.62
N CYS A 23 -9.53 3.63 -9.04
CA CYS A 23 -8.60 4.51 -9.72
C CYS A 23 -7.29 3.79 -10.08
N ALA A 24 -6.77 2.93 -9.19
CA ALA A 24 -5.55 2.15 -9.46
C ALA A 24 -5.77 1.16 -10.62
N VAL A 25 -6.93 0.50 -10.67
CA VAL A 25 -7.29 -0.40 -11.78
C VAL A 25 -7.45 0.38 -13.09
N ALA A 26 -8.14 1.52 -13.04
CA ALA A 26 -8.34 2.36 -14.22
C ALA A 26 -7.01 2.91 -14.77
N GLY A 27 -6.12 3.39 -13.90
CA GLY A 27 -4.77 3.82 -14.29
C GLY A 27 -3.95 2.67 -14.89
N GLY A 28 -4.03 1.47 -14.31
CA GLY A 28 -3.39 0.26 -14.86
C GLY A 28 -3.95 -0.16 -16.23
N ALA A 29 -5.25 0.05 -16.46
CA ALA A 29 -5.92 -0.18 -17.74
C ALA A 29 -5.70 0.94 -18.77
N ARG A 30 -4.81 1.90 -18.47
CA ARG A 30 -4.47 3.06 -19.32
C ARG A 30 -5.61 4.04 -19.56
N PHE A 31 -6.60 4.07 -18.66
CA PHE A 31 -7.54 5.18 -18.62
C PHE A 31 -6.86 6.40 -17.98
N ASP A 32 -7.15 7.58 -18.52
CA ASP A 32 -6.61 8.84 -18.02
C ASP A 32 -7.36 9.25 -16.74
N VAL A 33 -6.95 8.67 -15.61
CA VAL A 33 -7.49 8.98 -14.28
C VAL A 33 -6.44 9.76 -13.51
N PRO A 34 -6.81 10.90 -12.89
CA PRO A 34 -5.85 11.68 -12.11
C PRO A 34 -5.29 10.87 -10.93
N GLU A 35 -3.97 10.63 -10.94
CA GLU A 35 -3.30 9.80 -9.93
C GLU A 35 -3.47 10.35 -8.50
N TRP A 36 -3.56 11.67 -8.37
CA TRP A 36 -3.75 12.34 -7.08
C TRP A 36 -5.05 11.92 -6.40
N LEU A 37 -6.07 11.50 -7.14
CA LEU A 37 -7.35 11.07 -6.57
C LEU A 37 -7.18 9.76 -5.81
N ALA A 38 -6.45 8.80 -6.40
CA ALA A 38 -6.14 7.53 -5.74
C ALA A 38 -5.29 7.75 -4.49
N GLY A 39 -4.25 8.59 -4.61
CA GLY A 39 -3.38 8.94 -3.48
C GLY A 39 -4.12 9.66 -2.35
N ALA A 40 -4.97 10.64 -2.67
CA ALA A 40 -5.78 11.37 -1.69
C ALA A 40 -6.77 10.44 -0.98
N ALA A 41 -7.43 9.54 -1.72
CA ALA A 41 -8.34 8.56 -1.15
C ALA A 41 -7.60 7.57 -0.22
N ALA A 42 -6.40 7.11 -0.62
CA ALA A 42 -5.56 6.24 0.20
C ALA A 42 -5.16 6.90 1.53
N TRP A 43 -4.63 8.12 1.48
CA TRP A 43 -4.24 8.87 2.69
C TRP A 43 -5.43 9.22 3.56
N GLY A 44 -6.59 9.55 2.96
CA GLY A 44 -7.84 9.77 3.69
C GLY A 44 -8.30 8.51 4.44
N ALA A 45 -8.27 7.35 3.78
CA ALA A 45 -8.58 6.07 4.43
C ALA A 45 -7.59 5.76 5.55
N ALA A 46 -6.29 5.98 5.32
CA ALA A 46 -5.24 5.75 6.31
C ALA A 46 -5.43 6.63 7.55
N ALA A 47 -5.77 7.91 7.39
CA ALA A 47 -6.05 8.82 8.49
C ALA A 47 -7.27 8.38 9.31
N LEU A 48 -8.32 7.89 8.64
CA LEU A 48 -9.56 7.44 9.28
C LEU A 48 -9.38 6.12 10.05
N LEU A 49 -8.57 5.21 9.51
CA LEU A 49 -8.25 3.91 10.11
C LEU A 49 -7.07 3.96 11.08
N TRP A 50 -6.36 5.08 11.16
CA TRP A 50 -5.22 5.24 12.08
C TRP A 50 -5.50 4.83 13.54
N PRO A 51 -6.67 5.15 14.12
CA PRO A 51 -6.99 4.78 15.50
C PRO A 51 -7.22 3.27 15.70
N THR A 52 -7.43 2.49 14.64
CA THR A 52 -7.65 1.04 14.72
C THR A 52 -6.34 0.24 14.66
N LEU A 53 -5.21 0.89 14.37
CA LEU A 53 -3.90 0.25 14.34
C LEU A 53 -3.44 -0.11 15.75
N ASP A 54 -2.91 -1.32 15.91
CA ASP A 54 -2.29 -1.74 17.16
C ASP A 54 -1.05 -0.89 17.48
N HIS A 55 -0.73 -0.77 18.77
CA HIS A 55 0.36 0.10 19.23
C HIS A 55 1.73 -0.21 18.58
N ARG A 56 1.98 -1.49 18.26
CA ARG A 56 3.21 -1.92 17.57
C ARG A 56 3.24 -1.44 16.12
N GLN A 57 2.14 -1.62 15.38
CA GLN A 57 2.01 -1.18 13.98
C GLN A 57 2.11 0.35 13.90
N ARG A 58 1.42 1.06 14.79
CA ARG A 58 1.48 2.53 14.86
C ARG A 58 2.90 3.04 15.10
N ARG A 59 3.67 2.38 15.98
CA ARG A 59 5.07 2.74 16.23
C ARG A 59 5.95 2.49 15.00
N GLN A 60 5.77 1.37 14.31
CA GLN A 60 6.49 1.09 13.05
C GLN A 60 6.17 2.14 11.99
N ALA A 61 4.89 2.48 11.82
CA ALA A 61 4.46 3.52 10.88
C ALA A 61 5.09 4.87 11.22
N TRP A 62 5.11 5.28 12.50
CA TRP A 62 5.76 6.52 12.93
C TRP A 62 7.27 6.55 12.65
N LEU A 63 7.97 5.43 12.90
CA LEU A 63 9.40 5.33 12.58
C LEU A 63 9.65 5.53 11.08
N LEU A 64 8.86 4.87 10.24
CA LEU A 64 8.97 5.00 8.78
C LEU A 64 8.62 6.40 8.29
N ILE A 65 7.57 7.02 8.83
CA ILE A 65 7.22 8.42 8.55
C ILE A 65 8.37 9.35 8.93
N GLY A 66 8.97 9.16 10.11
CA GLY A 66 10.12 9.95 10.56
C GLY A 66 11.33 9.82 9.63
N VAL A 67 11.65 8.60 9.19
CA VAL A 67 12.72 8.37 8.19
C VAL A 67 12.39 9.05 6.87
N GLY A 68 11.15 8.96 6.39
CA GLY A 68 10.69 9.63 5.17
C GLY A 68 10.82 11.15 5.25
N ILE A 69 10.40 11.76 6.36
CA ILE A 69 10.52 13.20 6.59
C ILE A 69 11.99 13.63 6.63
N ALA A 70 12.86 12.87 7.30
CA ALA A 70 14.29 13.15 7.34
C ALA A 70 14.94 13.09 5.95
N ALA A 71 14.56 12.10 5.13
CA ALA A 71 15.02 12.00 3.75
C ALA A 71 14.52 13.16 2.88
N LEU A 72 13.25 13.58 3.02
CA LEU A 72 12.71 14.76 2.33
C LEU A 72 13.44 16.04 2.75
N GLY A 73 13.70 16.21 4.06
CA GLY A 73 14.47 17.34 4.59
C GLY A 73 15.89 17.38 4.03
N TRP A 74 16.53 16.22 3.88
CA TRP A 74 17.86 16.11 3.27
C TRP A 74 17.88 16.53 1.80
N VAL A 75 16.85 16.16 1.03
CA VAL A 75 16.70 16.59 -0.36
C VAL A 75 16.53 18.10 -0.45
N LEU A 76 15.67 18.69 0.39
CA LEU A 76 15.44 20.14 0.44
C LEU A 76 16.71 20.90 0.84
N TRP A 77 17.51 20.35 1.77
CA TRP A 77 18.78 20.96 2.19
C TRP A 77 19.84 21.00 1.07
N ARG A 78 19.73 20.12 0.07
CA ARG A 78 20.62 20.09 -1.11
C ARG A 78 20.04 20.82 -2.32
N ASP A 79 19.08 21.72 -2.12
CA ASP A 79 18.34 22.41 -3.19
C ASP A 79 17.69 21.46 -4.21
N GLY A 80 17.39 20.23 -3.76
CA GLY A 80 16.74 19.21 -4.57
C GLY A 80 15.23 19.49 -4.71
N ARG A 81 14.65 19.05 -5.83
CA ARG A 81 13.20 19.15 -6.05
C ARG A 81 12.51 17.94 -5.42
N VAL A 82 11.60 18.20 -4.48
CA VAL A 82 10.75 17.16 -3.89
C VAL A 82 9.57 16.86 -4.83
N PRO A 83 9.40 15.61 -5.30
CA PRO A 83 8.25 15.23 -6.10
C PRO A 83 7.02 15.04 -5.22
N TRP A 84 6.37 16.14 -4.82
CA TRP A 84 5.23 16.13 -3.90
C TRP A 84 4.08 15.22 -4.34
N LEU A 85 3.79 15.19 -5.64
CA LEU A 85 2.78 14.28 -6.20
C LEU A 85 3.19 12.82 -5.98
N GLY A 86 4.46 12.47 -6.23
CA GLY A 86 4.98 11.13 -6.00
C GLY A 86 4.90 10.69 -4.53
N VAL A 87 5.05 11.61 -3.57
CA VAL A 87 4.83 11.29 -2.13
C VAL A 87 3.40 10.78 -1.88
N LEU A 88 2.43 11.31 -2.63
CA LEU A 88 1.04 10.92 -2.54
C LEU A 88 0.74 9.64 -3.35
N THR A 89 1.38 9.47 -4.51
CA THR A 89 0.95 8.49 -5.53
C THR A 89 1.87 7.27 -5.69
N ASN A 90 3.14 7.28 -5.26
CA ASN A 90 4.12 6.22 -5.59
C ASN A 90 3.69 4.81 -5.19
N ASN A 91 2.93 4.67 -4.10
CA ASN A 91 2.55 3.37 -3.55
C ASN A 91 1.12 2.95 -3.92
N THR A 92 0.41 3.74 -4.74
CA THR A 92 -1.00 3.49 -5.11
C THR A 92 -1.18 2.16 -5.83
N ALA A 93 -0.26 1.79 -6.75
CA ALA A 93 -0.29 0.49 -7.41
C ALA A 93 -0.15 -0.68 -6.42
N LEU A 94 0.78 -0.58 -5.46
CA LEU A 94 0.98 -1.59 -4.41
C LEU A 94 -0.23 -1.69 -3.49
N LEU A 95 -0.81 -0.56 -3.10
CA LEU A 95 -2.04 -0.51 -2.32
C LEU A 95 -3.22 -1.14 -3.08
N GLY A 96 -3.32 -0.91 -4.40
CA GLY A 96 -4.29 -1.56 -5.27
C GLY A 96 -4.12 -3.08 -5.31
N MET A 97 -2.86 -3.56 -5.39
CA MET A 97 -2.55 -4.99 -5.32
C MET A 97 -2.98 -5.61 -3.99
N LEU A 98 -2.64 -4.97 -2.86
CA LEU A 98 -3.06 -5.43 -1.53
C LEU A 98 -4.58 -5.50 -1.41
N ALA A 99 -5.30 -4.48 -1.91
CA ALA A 99 -6.76 -4.47 -1.91
C ALA A 99 -7.33 -5.64 -2.74
N ALA A 100 -6.78 -5.91 -3.92
CA ALA A 100 -7.19 -7.04 -4.76
C ALA A 100 -6.93 -8.40 -4.08
N VAL A 101 -5.78 -8.56 -3.42
CA VAL A 101 -5.46 -9.78 -2.66
C VAL A 101 -6.41 -9.96 -1.48
N SER A 102 -6.72 -8.90 -0.72
CA SER A 102 -7.71 -8.95 0.36
C SER A 102 -9.10 -9.33 -0.15
N PHE A 103 -9.48 -8.85 -1.34
CA PHE A 103 -10.73 -9.24 -1.99
C PHE A 103 -10.73 -10.73 -2.40
N LEU A 104 -9.63 -11.24 -2.96
CA LEU A 104 -9.48 -12.66 -3.26
C LEU A 104 -9.57 -13.53 -2.00
N GLN A 105 -8.98 -13.09 -0.89
CA GLN A 105 -9.07 -13.78 0.39
C GLN A 105 -10.52 -13.87 0.88
N LEU A 106 -11.34 -12.83 0.69
CA LEU A 106 -12.76 -12.85 1.04
C LEU A 106 -13.54 -13.94 0.28
N ILE A 107 -13.19 -14.19 -0.99
CA ILE A 107 -13.81 -15.25 -1.80
C ILE A 107 -13.42 -16.65 -1.29
N GLY A 108 -12.18 -16.80 -0.78
CA GLY A 108 -11.66 -18.06 -0.26
C GLY A 108 -12.16 -18.47 1.14
N LEU A 109 -12.91 -17.61 1.86
CA LEU A 109 -13.41 -17.90 3.20
C LEU A 109 -14.53 -18.97 3.26
N GLY A 110 -15.03 -19.43 2.10
CA GLY A 110 -16.09 -20.44 2.01
C GLY A 110 -15.63 -21.87 2.27
N GLU A 111 -14.33 -22.17 2.25
CA GLU A 111 -13.83 -23.52 2.46
C GLU A 111 -13.42 -23.74 3.91
N THR A 112 -14.23 -24.48 4.67
CA THR A 112 -13.86 -25.04 5.97
C THR A 112 -12.85 -26.19 5.80
N ALA A 113 -11.81 -25.98 5.01
CA ALA A 113 -10.73 -26.94 4.84
C ALA A 113 -9.92 -27.02 6.14
N ALA A 114 -9.61 -28.24 6.57
CA ALA A 114 -8.79 -28.46 7.75
C ALA A 114 -7.45 -27.70 7.61
N LEU A 115 -7.11 -26.87 8.60
CA LEU A 115 -5.86 -26.09 8.58
C LEU A 115 -4.67 -27.05 8.38
N PRO A 116 -3.82 -26.83 7.37
CA PRO A 116 -2.62 -27.62 7.19
C PRO A 116 -1.74 -27.53 8.44
N ARG A 117 -1.39 -28.66 9.06
CA ARG A 117 -0.54 -28.72 10.25
C ARG A 117 0.81 -29.34 9.94
N GLY A 118 1.84 -28.93 10.68
CA GLY A 118 3.20 -29.47 10.59
C GLY A 118 4.18 -28.58 9.81
N PRO A 119 5.46 -28.99 9.73
CA PRO A 119 6.54 -28.18 9.14
C PRO A 119 6.33 -27.89 7.64
N GLY A 120 5.67 -28.78 6.89
CA GLY A 120 5.31 -28.52 5.49
C GLY A 120 4.33 -27.35 5.32
N ALA A 121 3.41 -27.15 6.27
CA ALA A 121 2.49 -26.02 6.27
C ALA A 121 3.23 -24.69 6.54
N LEU A 122 4.24 -24.73 7.42
CA LEU A 122 5.12 -23.58 7.69
C LEU A 122 5.85 -23.16 6.41
N TRP A 123 6.47 -24.10 5.70
CA TRP A 123 7.18 -23.81 4.45
C TRP A 123 6.24 -23.30 3.34
N ARG A 124 5.02 -23.86 3.23
CA ARG A 124 4.04 -23.38 2.25
C ARG A 124 3.59 -21.95 2.54
N THR A 125 3.39 -21.63 3.83
CA THR A 125 3.03 -20.27 4.26
C THR A 125 4.19 -19.30 4.04
N LEU A 126 5.40 -19.66 4.47
CA LEU A 126 6.60 -18.85 4.27
C LEU A 126 6.86 -18.62 2.79
N GLY A 127 6.81 -19.66 1.96
CA GLY A 127 7.00 -19.55 0.52
C GLY A 127 5.98 -18.61 -0.14
N SER A 128 4.70 -18.76 0.20
CA SER A 128 3.64 -17.90 -0.34
C SER A 128 3.82 -16.43 0.07
N VAL A 129 4.08 -16.18 1.36
CA VAL A 129 4.34 -14.82 1.87
C VAL A 129 5.59 -14.21 1.24
N HIS A 130 6.65 -15.00 1.04
CA HIS A 130 7.90 -14.50 0.45
C HIS A 130 7.74 -14.18 -1.03
N VAL A 131 7.06 -15.04 -1.81
CA VAL A 131 6.78 -14.80 -3.23
C VAL A 131 5.88 -13.58 -3.41
N PHE A 132 4.80 -13.47 -2.63
CA PHE A 132 3.95 -12.27 -2.65
C PHE A 132 4.74 -11.01 -2.25
N GLY A 133 5.55 -11.10 -1.20
CA GLY A 133 6.43 -10.02 -0.77
C GLY A 133 7.43 -9.60 -1.85
N ALA A 134 7.98 -10.56 -2.60
CA ALA A 134 8.90 -10.30 -3.70
C ALA A 134 8.21 -9.58 -4.88
N VAL A 135 7.00 -10.00 -5.26
CA VAL A 135 6.22 -9.35 -6.33
C VAL A 135 5.82 -7.91 -5.96
N ILE A 136 5.40 -7.69 -4.71
CA ILE A 136 5.12 -6.33 -4.19
C ILE A 136 6.38 -5.45 -4.23
N ASN A 137 7.56 -6.01 -4.00
CA ASN A 137 8.82 -5.28 -3.98
C ASN A 137 9.52 -5.23 -5.35
N LEU A 138 8.84 -5.61 -6.43
CA LEU A 138 9.41 -5.54 -7.78
C LEU A 138 9.75 -4.09 -8.19
N SER A 139 9.07 -3.11 -7.60
CA SER A 139 9.38 -1.69 -7.75
C SER A 139 10.80 -1.33 -7.34
N ALA A 140 11.35 -1.92 -6.26
CA ALA A 140 12.74 -1.69 -5.87
C ALA A 140 13.72 -2.27 -6.90
N VAL A 141 13.38 -3.41 -7.50
CA VAL A 141 14.16 -4.02 -8.59
C VAL A 141 14.16 -3.11 -9.82
N PHE A 142 13.02 -2.54 -10.20
CA PHE A 142 12.94 -1.59 -11.32
C PHE A 142 13.72 -0.29 -11.04
N ILE A 143 13.59 0.30 -9.85
CA ILE A 143 14.38 1.48 -9.46
C ILE A 143 15.88 1.18 -9.51
N MET A 144 16.30 -0.01 -9.08
CA MET A 144 17.70 -0.45 -9.16
C MET A 144 18.14 -0.66 -10.61
N ALA A 145 17.28 -1.26 -11.45
CA ALA A 145 17.55 -1.44 -12.87
C ALA A 145 17.74 -0.10 -13.59
N ASP A 146 16.91 0.90 -13.29
CA ASP A 146 17.02 2.25 -13.86
C ASP A 146 18.31 2.96 -13.40
N ARG A 147 18.69 2.77 -12.13
CA ARG A 147 19.95 3.28 -11.55
C ARG A 147 21.17 2.65 -12.22
N ILE A 148 21.18 1.33 -12.41
CA ILE A 148 22.29 0.59 -13.03
C ILE A 148 22.38 0.90 -14.53
N SER A 149 21.24 1.11 -15.19
CA SER A 149 21.18 1.49 -16.61
C SER A 149 21.60 2.94 -16.87
N GLY A 150 21.97 3.69 -15.82
CA GLY A 150 22.54 5.04 -15.94
C GLY A 150 21.54 6.12 -16.34
N GLY A 151 20.23 5.91 -16.12
CA GLY A 151 19.20 6.91 -16.44
C GLY A 151 19.00 7.18 -17.93
N ARG A 152 19.46 6.30 -18.83
CA ARG A 152 19.12 6.37 -20.26
C ARG A 152 17.78 5.69 -20.49
N ALA A 153 16.70 6.46 -20.38
CA ALA A 153 15.50 6.15 -21.14
C ALA A 153 15.81 6.33 -22.65
N PRO A 154 15.22 5.52 -23.55
CA PRO A 154 15.25 5.82 -24.98
C PRO A 154 14.61 7.18 -25.31
#